data_AF-A0A6M3KLL7-F1
#
_entry.id   AF-A0A6M3KLL7-F1
#
_cell.length_a   1.000
_cell.length_b   1.000
_cell.length_c   1.000
_cell.angle_alpha   90.00
_cell.angle_beta   90.00
_cell.angle_gamma   90.00
#
_symmetry.space_group_name_H-M   'P 1'
#
loop_
_entity.id
_entity.type
_entity.pdbx_description
1 polymer ?
#
loop_
_entity_poly.entity_id
_entity_poly.type
_entity_poly.pdbx_seq_one_letter_code
_entity_poly.pdbx_strand_id
1 'polypeptide(L)' 'MITEETRFRKFFGVEDIFRDDIMTFYKKRYAINIIKFDDWMIENHGYNCEIHGSLRNFITNTFGKEACDFIWELLT' A
#
# COMPACT_ATOMS: atom_id res chain seq x y z
N MET A 1 0.05 -5.10 -21.50
CA MET A 1 -0.25 -4.06 -20.49
C MET A 1 0.18 -4.60 -19.14
N ILE A 2 1.05 -3.89 -18.41
CA ILE A 2 1.33 -4.23 -17.01
C ILE A 2 0.13 -3.75 -16.20
N THR A 3 -0.52 -4.66 -15.48
CA THR A 3 -1.66 -4.29 -14.63
C THR A 3 -1.16 -3.65 -13.34
N GLU A 4 -1.95 -2.78 -12.73
CA GLU A 4 -1.63 -2.16 -11.45
C GLU A 4 -1.43 -3.19 -10.34
N GLU A 5 -2.12 -4.33 -10.45
CA GLU A 5 -1.89 -5.53 -9.65
C GLU A 5 -0.45 -6.05 -9.74
N THR A 6 0.13 -6.05 -10.95
CA THR A 6 1.51 -6.48 -11.17
C THR A 6 2.49 -5.47 -10.57
N ARG A 7 2.18 -4.16 -10.63
CA ARG A 7 2.99 -3.11 -9.97
C ARG A 7 2.93 -3.23 -8.45
N PHE A 8 1.76 -3.46 -7.89
CA PHE A 8 1.59 -3.63 -6.45
C PHE A 8 2.36 -4.84 -5.92
N ARG A 9 2.24 -6.01 -6.58
CA ARG A 9 3.03 -7.21 -6.24
C ARG A 9 4.54 -6.96 -6.32
N LYS A 10 5.00 -6.20 -7.33
CA LYS A 10 6.40 -5.85 -7.48
C LYS A 10 6.94 -5.03 -6.30
N PHE A 11 6.15 -4.09 -5.77
CA PHE A 11 6.59 -3.23 -4.68
C PHE A 11 6.44 -3.87 -3.30
N PHE A 12 5.36 -4.63 -3.08
CA PHE A 12 4.93 -5.02 -1.74
C PHE A 12 4.94 -6.53 -1.48
N GLY A 13 5.18 -7.37 -2.50
CA GLY A 13 5.47 -8.81 -2.31
C GLY A 13 4.33 -9.68 -1.77
N VAL A 14 3.06 -9.31 -2.01
CA VAL A 14 1.91 -9.90 -1.29
C VAL A 14 1.49 -11.29 -1.81
N GLU A 15 1.40 -12.27 -0.88
CA GLU A 15 0.71 -13.57 -1.06
C GLU A 15 -0.83 -13.41 -1.00
N ASP A 16 -1.56 -14.28 -1.72
CA ASP A 16 -2.97 -14.12 -2.15
C ASP A 16 -4.02 -13.77 -1.08
N ILE A 17 -3.72 -13.84 0.23
CA ILE A 17 -4.72 -13.76 1.32
C ILE A 17 -5.26 -12.34 1.54
N PHE A 18 -4.44 -11.30 1.34
CA PHE A 18 -4.86 -9.88 1.41
C PHE A 18 -4.99 -9.22 0.03
N ARG A 19 -4.65 -9.96 -1.03
CA ARG A 19 -4.79 -9.52 -2.42
C ARG A 19 -6.23 -9.12 -2.70
N ASP A 20 -7.19 -9.97 -2.34
CA ASP A 20 -8.58 -9.73 -2.65
C ASP A 20 -9.14 -8.56 -1.86
N ASP A 21 -8.73 -8.32 -0.61
CA ASP A 21 -9.23 -7.18 0.16
C ASP A 21 -8.63 -5.84 -0.29
N ILE A 22 -7.32 -5.79 -0.58
CA ILE A 22 -6.64 -4.58 -1.08
C ILE A 22 -7.02 -4.31 -2.56
N MET A 23 -7.18 -5.34 -3.38
CA MET A 23 -7.64 -5.19 -4.77
C MET A 23 -9.15 -4.98 -4.89
N THR A 24 -9.97 -5.53 -3.98
CA THR A 24 -11.42 -5.24 -3.93
C THR A 24 -11.67 -3.81 -3.47
N PHE A 25 -10.85 -3.30 -2.55
CA PHE A 25 -10.73 -1.89 -2.23
C PHE A 25 -10.46 -1.04 -3.48
N TYR A 26 -9.56 -1.51 -4.36
CA TYR A 26 -9.20 -0.80 -5.59
C TYR A 26 -10.28 -0.90 -6.71
N LYS A 27 -10.92 -2.07 -6.91
CA LYS A 27 -11.87 -2.30 -8.01
C LYS A 27 -13.30 -1.82 -7.74
N LYS A 28 -13.65 -1.37 -6.53
CA LYS A 28 -14.96 -0.79 -6.20
C LYS A 28 -14.83 0.62 -5.60
N ARG A 29 -15.04 1.64 -6.45
CA ARG A 29 -15.85 2.85 -6.18
C ARG A 29 -15.83 3.34 -4.70
N TYR A 30 -14.94 4.29 -4.40
CA TYR A 30 -14.96 5.18 -3.22
C TYR A 30 -15.25 4.55 -1.85
N ALA A 31 -14.19 4.22 -1.12
CA ALA A 31 -13.96 4.64 0.27
C ALA A 31 -12.63 4.03 0.70
N ILE A 32 -11.56 4.77 0.48
CA ILE A 32 -10.28 4.46 1.09
C ILE A 32 -10.50 4.57 2.60
N ASN A 33 -10.61 3.45 3.29
CA ASN A 33 -10.35 3.48 4.71
C ASN A 33 -8.83 3.44 4.83
N ILE A 34 -8.18 4.61 4.83
CA ILE A 34 -6.70 4.76 4.97
C ILE A 34 -6.21 3.90 6.15
N ILE A 35 -7.06 3.83 7.18
CA ILE A 35 -6.98 2.93 8.33
C ILE A 35 -6.54 1.51 7.93
N LYS A 36 -7.16 0.89 6.91
CA LYS A 36 -6.82 -0.49 6.51
C LYS A 36 -5.45 -0.64 5.84
N PHE A 37 -4.96 0.38 5.14
CA PHE A 37 -3.64 0.33 4.51
C PHE A 37 -2.54 0.64 5.53
N ASP A 38 -2.78 1.58 6.44
CA ASP A 38 -1.91 1.86 7.58
C ASP A 38 -1.82 0.63 8.49
N ASP A 39 -2.96 0.01 8.85
CA ASP A 39 -3.03 -1.22 9.64
C ASP A 39 -2.28 -2.37 8.95
N TRP A 40 -2.49 -2.56 7.65
CA TRP A 40 -1.78 -3.60 6.90
C TRP A 40 -0.27 -3.37 6.90
N MET A 41 0.18 -2.12 6.78
CA MET A 41 1.59 -1.74 6.86
C MET A 41 2.17 -1.96 8.25
N ILE A 42 1.39 -1.73 9.30
CA ILE A 42 1.77 -2.04 10.69
C ILE A 42 1.94 -3.55 10.85
N GLU A 43 0.94 -4.34 10.43
CA GLU A 43 0.89 -5.79 10.64
C GLU A 43 1.92 -6.57 9.80
N ASN A 44 2.13 -6.19 8.54
CA ASN A 44 2.93 -7.00 7.60
C ASN A 44 4.33 -6.44 7.36
N HIS A 45 4.52 -5.14 7.58
CA HIS A 45 5.78 -4.46 7.28
C HIS A 45 6.37 -3.72 8.49
N GLY A 46 5.70 -3.77 9.65
CA GLY A 46 6.20 -3.16 10.88
C GLY A 46 6.21 -1.63 10.85
N TYR A 47 5.32 -1.01 10.06
CA TYR A 47 5.12 0.44 10.15
C TYR A 47 4.78 0.84 11.59
N ASN A 48 5.32 1.98 12.01
CA ASN A 48 5.08 2.56 13.32
C ASN A 48 5.26 4.07 13.16
N CYS A 49 4.23 4.85 13.47
CA CYS A 49 4.23 6.29 13.24
C CYS A 49 5.17 7.06 14.17
N GLU A 50 5.45 6.55 15.37
CA GLU A 50 6.37 7.17 16.33
C GLU A 50 7.84 6.96 15.92
N ILE A 51 8.15 5.82 15.30
CA ILE A 51 9.51 5.45 14.89
C ILE A 51 9.81 5.97 13.48
N HIS A 52 8.87 5.78 12.54
CA HIS A 52 9.10 6.03 11.12
C HIS A 52 8.52 7.37 10.65
N GLY A 53 7.78 8.07 11.50
CA GLY A 53 7.07 9.29 11.14
C GLY A 53 5.84 8.98 10.28
N SER A 54 5.71 9.66 9.14
CA SER A 54 4.56 9.45 8.26
C SER A 54 4.64 8.12 7.50
N LEU A 55 3.48 7.54 7.18
CA LEU A 55 3.38 6.37 6.30
C LEU A 55 4.09 6.64 4.98
N ARG A 56 3.98 7.86 4.46
CA ARG A 56 4.64 8.30 3.24
C ARG A 56 6.16 8.14 3.32
N ASN A 57 6.75 8.59 4.42
CA ASN A 57 8.19 8.47 4.66
C ASN A 57 8.58 7.00 4.80
N PHE A 58 7.79 6.23 5.55
CA PHE A 58 8.00 4.79 5.68
C PHE A 58 8.01 4.08 4.33
N ILE A 59 7.01 4.31 3.48
CA ILE A 59 6.93 3.66 2.16
C ILE A 59 8.08 4.12 1.25
N THR A 60 8.38 5.41 1.26
CA THR A 60 9.48 5.97 0.47
C THR A 60 10.82 5.34 0.86
N ASN A 61 11.06 5.16 2.16
CA ASN A 61 12.31 4.63 2.68
C ASN A 61 12.41 3.10 2.53
N THR A 62 11.30 2.38 2.70
CA THR A 62 11.28 0.90 2.71
C THR A 62 11.11 0.30 1.31
N PHE A 63 10.27 0.92 0.47
CA PHE A 63 9.89 0.39 -0.86
C PHE A 63 10.30 1.32 -2.01
N GLY A 64 10.82 2.50 -1.70
CA GLY A 64 11.28 3.48 -2.68
C GLY A 64 10.21 4.49 -3.08
N LYS A 65 10.68 5.59 -3.69
CA LYS A 65 9.82 6.70 -4.12
C LYS A 65 8.74 6.27 -5.12
N GLU A 66 9.07 5.37 -6.04
CA GLU A 66 8.09 4.88 -7.05
C GLU A 66 6.90 4.15 -6.42
N ALA A 67 7.13 3.39 -5.34
CA ALA A 67 6.06 2.72 -4.61
C ALA A 67 5.18 3.73 -3.87
N CYS A 68 5.79 4.75 -3.27
CA CYS A 68 5.08 5.82 -2.59
C CYS A 68 4.21 6.63 -3.57
N ASP A 69 4.78 7.02 -4.71
CA ASP A 69 4.05 7.78 -5.73
C ASP A 69 2.88 6.95 -6.27
N PHE A 70 3.09 5.66 -6.54
CA PHE A 70 2.03 4.76 -6.97
C PHE A 70 0.88 4.68 -5.95
N ILE A 71 1.17 4.51 -4.67
CA ILE A 71 0.12 4.50 -3.64
C ILE A 71 -0.62 5.85 -3.59
N TRP A 72 0.09 6.98 -3.66
CA TRP A 72 -0.55 8.29 -3.61
C TRP A 72 -1.36 8.62 -4.88
N GLU A 73 -0.93 8.15 -6.04
CA GLU A 73 -1.72 8.19 -7.28
C GLU A 73 -3.03 7.41 -7.13
N LEU A 74 -3.02 6.28 -6.42
CA LEU A 74 -4.22 5.48 -6.15
C LEU A 74 -5.15 6.09 -5.12
N LEU A 75 -4.61 6.91 -4.20
CA LEU A 75 -5.37 7.54 -3.12
C LEU A 75 -6.04 8.87 -3.54
N THR A 76 -5.66 9.43 -4.70
CA THR A 76 -6.12 10.73 -5.23
C THR A 76 -7.25 10.53 -6.25
#